data_AF-A9IIQ1-F1
#
_entry.id   AF-A9IIQ1-F1
#
_cell.length_a   1.000
_cell.length_b   1.000
_cell.length_c   1.000
_cell.angle_alpha   90.00
_cell.angle_beta   90.00
_cell.angle_gamma   90.00
#
_symmetry.space_group_name_H-M   'P 1'
#
loop_
_entity.id
_entity.type
_entity.pdbx_description
1 polymer ?
#
loop_
_entity_poly.entity_id
_entity_poly.type
_entity_poly.pdbx_seq_one_letter_code
_entity_poly.pdbx_strand_id
1 'polypeptide(L)'
;MRYQTSAQLRRGMPRRSRGAALLEFALAAPPLLLLGVLAAEAVHWHLARQLAYVALLDAARAGAAQHGQPAAIARAYKQALQPFARTDGATAGMPPWRIEVLQPGAAAFQAHARPGLKVAGVSGRRAVSNDYQAEQHAARGAMAGGPTIFDANTLHLRLTALHRPLAPITRALLRQMGRPAGSCAQRALQSGLLALQLELRIEMQSHPVDWHAPPAARQGPVVYGSWNCARDGP
;
A
#
# COMPACT_ATOMS: atom_id res chain seq x y z
N MET A 1 83.09 41.59 -33.52
CA MET A 1 82.19 41.77 -32.36
C MET A 1 80.79 41.38 -32.78
N ARG A 2 80.07 40.62 -31.93
CA ARG A 2 78.61 40.40 -31.88
C ARG A 2 77.97 39.17 -32.56
N TYR A 3 77.68 38.23 -31.67
CA TYR A 3 76.41 37.52 -31.44
C TYR A 3 75.94 36.47 -32.45
N GLN A 4 76.30 35.22 -32.16
CA GLN A 4 75.33 34.11 -32.18
C GLN A 4 74.29 34.34 -31.07
N THR A 5 73.05 33.89 -31.25
CA THR A 5 72.39 32.86 -30.40
C THR A 5 70.91 32.70 -30.80
N SER A 6 70.67 31.63 -31.56
CA SER A 6 69.60 30.64 -31.46
C SER A 6 68.24 31.00 -30.82
N ALA A 7 67.21 30.79 -31.63
CA ALA A 7 65.86 30.40 -31.23
C ALA A 7 65.84 29.17 -30.30
N GLN A 8 64.84 29.09 -29.41
CA GLN A 8 63.99 27.90 -29.27
C GLN A 8 62.86 28.14 -28.24
N LEU A 9 61.65 28.34 -28.75
CA LEU A 9 60.39 28.20 -28.00
C LEU A 9 60.19 26.71 -27.68
N ARG A 10 60.53 26.28 -26.46
CA ARG A 10 60.12 24.97 -25.94
C ARG A 10 58.63 25.01 -25.60
N ARG A 11 57.77 24.63 -26.56
CA ARG A 11 56.40 24.19 -26.26
C ARG A 11 56.47 22.88 -25.49
N GLY A 12 56.17 22.91 -24.20
CA GLY A 12 55.96 21.73 -23.39
C GLY A 12 54.79 20.92 -23.95
N MET A 13 55.05 19.70 -24.37
CA MET A 13 54.04 18.75 -24.84
C MET A 13 53.30 18.20 -23.60
N PRO A 14 51.95 18.27 -23.50
CA PRO A 14 51.25 17.72 -22.35
C PRO A 14 51.39 16.20 -22.35
N ARG A 15 51.94 15.65 -21.26
CA ARG A 15 51.99 14.20 -21.02
C ARG A 15 50.56 13.69 -20.94
N ARG A 16 50.12 12.93 -21.96
CA ARG A 16 48.86 12.17 -21.89
C ARG A 16 49.02 11.04 -20.87
N SER A 17 48.39 11.19 -19.71
CA SER A 17 48.39 10.20 -18.64
C SER A 17 47.29 9.17 -18.88
N ARG A 18 47.70 7.95 -19.27
CA ARG A 18 46.78 6.80 -19.45
C ARG A 18 46.07 6.35 -18.16
N GLY A 19 46.50 6.83 -16.98
CA GLY A 19 45.89 6.53 -15.68
C GLY A 19 44.84 7.54 -15.20
N ALA A 20 44.79 8.75 -15.77
CA ALA A 20 43.83 9.77 -15.34
C ALA A 20 42.39 9.35 -15.68
N ALA A 21 42.17 8.80 -16.88
CA ALA A 21 40.86 8.33 -17.31
C ALA A 21 40.32 7.17 -16.44
N LEU A 22 41.19 6.27 -15.96
CA LEU A 22 40.77 5.18 -15.06
C LEU A 22 40.36 5.70 -13.69
N LEU A 23 41.07 6.72 -13.17
CA LEU A 23 40.73 7.35 -11.89
C LEU A 23 39.43 8.14 -11.99
N GLU A 24 39.27 8.93 -13.04
CA GLU A 24 38.03 9.68 -13.32
C GLU A 24 36.84 8.74 -13.45
N PHE A 25 37.00 7.61 -14.16
CA PHE A 25 35.96 6.59 -14.25
C PHE A 25 35.67 5.92 -12.90
N ALA A 26 36.70 5.55 -12.13
CA ALA A 26 36.52 4.92 -10.82
C ALA A 26 35.81 5.84 -9.81
N LEU A 27 35.98 7.16 -9.95
CA LEU A 27 35.28 8.16 -9.14
C LEU A 27 33.86 8.42 -9.63
N ALA A 28 33.63 8.47 -10.96
CA ALA A 28 32.34 8.81 -11.54
C ALA A 28 31.36 7.63 -11.65
N ALA A 29 31.86 6.40 -11.84
CA ALA A 29 31.01 5.22 -12.05
C ALA A 29 30.19 4.82 -10.81
N PRO A 30 30.73 4.78 -9.57
CA PRO A 30 29.95 4.40 -8.40
C PRO A 30 28.71 5.27 -8.13
N PRO A 31 28.77 6.62 -8.13
CA PRO A 31 27.58 7.43 -7.93
C PRO A 31 26.57 7.27 -9.07
N LEU A 32 27.02 7.10 -10.31
CA LEU A 32 26.14 6.86 -11.45
C LEU A 32 25.39 5.51 -11.33
N LEU A 33 26.10 4.45 -10.93
CA LEU A 33 25.50 3.13 -10.69
C LEU A 33 24.50 3.18 -9.53
N LEU A 34 24.85 3.88 -8.45
CA LEU A 34 23.97 4.04 -7.30
C LEU A 34 22.68 4.79 -7.68
N LEU A 35 22.78 5.85 -8.48
CA LEU A 35 21.61 6.55 -9.03
C LEU A 35 20.76 5.63 -9.92
N GLY A 36 21.38 4.80 -10.75
CA GLY A 36 20.66 3.81 -11.57
C GLY A 36 19.88 2.79 -10.73
N VAL A 37 20.50 2.27 -9.65
CA VAL A 37 19.83 1.35 -8.72
C VAL A 37 18.67 2.04 -8.00
N LEU A 38 18.87 3.27 -7.52
CA LEU A 38 17.82 4.04 -6.85
C LEU A 38 16.64 4.33 -7.79
N ALA A 39 16.92 4.67 -9.06
CA ALA A 39 15.88 4.88 -10.06
C ALA A 39 15.10 3.59 -10.34
N ALA A 40 15.79 2.45 -10.49
CA ALA A 40 15.15 1.15 -10.70
C ALA A 40 14.26 0.74 -9.50
N GLU A 41 14.76 0.93 -8.28
CA GLU A 41 13.99 0.70 -7.05
C GLU A 41 12.76 1.61 -6.96
N ALA A 42 12.90 2.90 -7.30
CA ALA A 42 11.79 3.84 -7.30
C ALA A 42 10.70 3.44 -8.30
N VAL A 43 11.09 3.02 -9.52
CA VAL A 43 10.16 2.51 -10.53
C VAL A 43 9.46 1.24 -10.05
N HIS A 44 10.21 0.29 -9.49
CA HIS A 44 9.66 -0.96 -8.97
C HIS A 44 8.67 -0.73 -7.81
N TRP A 45 9.02 0.14 -6.87
CA TRP A 45 8.17 0.56 -5.79
C TRP A 45 6.89 1.25 -6.29
N HIS A 46 7.03 2.17 -7.25
CA HIS A 46 5.90 2.88 -7.82
C HIS A 46 4.95 1.93 -8.56
N LEU A 47 5.49 1.01 -9.37
CA LEU A 47 4.71 -0.01 -10.06
C LEU A 47 3.93 -0.87 -9.04
N ALA A 48 4.60 -1.38 -8.01
CA ALA A 48 3.94 -2.15 -6.96
C ALA A 48 2.81 -1.37 -6.27
N ARG A 49 3.01 -0.06 -6.01
CA ARG A 49 1.99 0.81 -5.43
C ARG A 49 0.79 0.99 -6.35
N GLN A 50 1.00 1.19 -7.66
CA GLN A 50 -0.09 1.34 -8.63
C GLN A 50 -0.91 0.06 -8.77
N LEU A 51 -0.24 -1.10 -8.89
CA LEU A 51 -0.91 -2.40 -8.96
C LEU A 51 -1.75 -2.69 -7.72
N ALA A 52 -1.19 -2.42 -6.54
CA ALA A 52 -1.91 -2.55 -5.27
C ALA A 52 -3.12 -1.61 -5.19
N TYR A 53 -3.02 -0.38 -5.72
CA TYR A 53 -4.11 0.58 -5.72
C TYR A 53 -5.26 0.16 -6.64
N VAL A 54 -4.96 -0.29 -7.86
CA VAL A 54 -5.98 -0.82 -8.80
C VAL A 54 -6.68 -2.04 -8.20
N ALA A 55 -5.92 -2.98 -7.62
CA ALA A 55 -6.49 -4.14 -6.95
C ALA A 55 -7.36 -3.75 -5.75
N LEU A 56 -6.97 -2.72 -4.98
CA LEU A 56 -7.75 -2.18 -3.88
C LEU A 56 -9.06 -1.54 -4.38
N LEU A 57 -9.02 -0.86 -5.53
CA LEU A 57 -10.22 -0.28 -6.15
C LEU A 57 -11.22 -1.36 -6.56
N ASP A 58 -10.78 -2.45 -7.18
CA ASP A 58 -11.65 -3.57 -7.52
C ASP A 58 -12.20 -4.27 -6.28
N ALA A 59 -11.36 -4.43 -5.24
CA ALA A 59 -11.78 -4.95 -3.95
C ALA A 59 -12.86 -4.07 -3.29
N ALA A 60 -12.68 -2.75 -3.36
CA ALA A 60 -13.64 -1.79 -2.84
C ALA A 60 -14.95 -1.86 -3.63
N ARG A 61 -14.92 -1.84 -4.97
CA ARG A 61 -16.11 -1.98 -5.82
C ARG A 61 -16.90 -3.25 -5.51
N ALA A 62 -16.21 -4.38 -5.37
CA ALA A 62 -16.83 -5.64 -4.98
C ALA A 62 -17.45 -5.54 -3.58
N GLY A 63 -16.77 -4.92 -2.61
CA GLY A 63 -17.31 -4.65 -1.28
C GLY A 63 -18.56 -3.75 -1.31
N ALA A 64 -18.51 -2.65 -2.07
CA ALA A 64 -19.62 -1.71 -2.19
C ALA A 64 -20.87 -2.34 -2.80
N ALA A 65 -20.72 -3.26 -3.76
CA ALA A 65 -21.84 -3.98 -4.38
C ALA A 65 -22.32 -5.18 -3.55
N GLN A 66 -21.45 -5.81 -2.76
CA GLN A 66 -21.76 -7.04 -2.00
C GLN A 66 -21.88 -6.76 -0.50
N HIS A 67 -22.57 -5.69 -0.10
CA HIS A 67 -22.93 -5.41 1.30
C HIS A 67 -21.74 -5.27 2.26
N GLY A 68 -20.56 -4.88 1.75
CA GLY A 68 -19.31 -4.81 2.51
C GLY A 68 -18.75 -6.19 2.84
N GLN A 69 -19.15 -7.24 2.10
CA GLN A 69 -18.82 -8.62 2.46
C GLN A 69 -17.29 -8.86 2.45
N PRO A 70 -16.74 -9.29 3.58
CA PRO A 70 -15.34 -9.63 3.76
C PRO A 70 -14.70 -10.51 2.68
N ALA A 71 -15.37 -11.64 2.40
CA ALA A 71 -14.89 -12.64 1.46
C ALA A 71 -14.96 -12.16 0.01
N ALA A 72 -15.89 -11.25 -0.30
CA ALA A 72 -16.00 -10.63 -1.62
C ALA A 72 -14.81 -9.68 -1.87
N ILE A 73 -14.53 -8.79 -0.91
CA ILE A 73 -13.41 -7.84 -0.95
C ILE A 73 -12.09 -8.59 -1.13
N ALA A 74 -11.82 -9.59 -0.28
CA ALA A 74 -10.57 -10.35 -0.32
C ALA A 74 -10.40 -11.14 -1.63
N ARG A 75 -11.50 -11.70 -2.18
CA ARG A 75 -11.47 -12.46 -3.43
C ARG A 75 -11.21 -11.55 -4.63
N ALA A 76 -11.90 -10.42 -4.71
CA ALA A 76 -11.72 -9.44 -5.77
C ALA A 76 -10.29 -8.88 -5.78
N TYR A 77 -9.72 -8.56 -4.60
CA TYR A 77 -8.32 -8.14 -4.50
C TYR A 77 -7.35 -9.19 -5.07
N LYS A 78 -7.50 -10.46 -4.66
CA LYS A 78 -6.66 -11.56 -5.16
C LYS A 78 -6.82 -11.77 -6.66
N GLN A 79 -8.04 -11.66 -7.17
CA GLN A 79 -8.36 -11.81 -8.59
C GLN A 79 -7.71 -10.69 -9.42
N ALA A 80 -7.81 -9.44 -8.96
CA ALA A 80 -7.21 -8.29 -9.63
C ALA A 80 -5.68 -8.36 -9.68
N LEU A 81 -5.03 -9.03 -8.73
CA LEU A 81 -3.58 -9.23 -8.72
C LEU A 81 -3.11 -10.44 -9.56
N GLN A 82 -3.99 -11.34 -9.99
CA GLN A 82 -3.58 -12.53 -10.75
C GLN A 82 -2.85 -12.25 -12.07
N PRO A 83 -3.24 -11.27 -12.90
CA PRO A 83 -2.55 -10.98 -14.14
C PRO A 83 -1.06 -10.65 -13.90
N PHE A 84 -0.78 -9.91 -12.84
CA PHE A 84 0.58 -9.46 -12.49
C PHE A 84 1.42 -10.57 -11.85
N ALA A 85 0.79 -11.50 -11.13
CA ALA A 85 1.48 -12.67 -10.59
C ALA A 85 1.99 -13.63 -11.69
N ARG A 86 1.40 -13.59 -12.89
CA ARG A 86 1.79 -14.44 -14.03
C ARG A 86 2.91 -13.83 -14.89
N THR A 87 3.05 -12.51 -14.91
CA THR A 87 4.04 -11.82 -15.76
C THR A 87 5.45 -11.80 -15.17
N ASP A 88 5.60 -11.92 -13.84
CA ASP A 88 6.89 -11.70 -13.17
C ASP A 88 7.82 -12.92 -13.14
N GLY A 89 7.42 -14.07 -13.70
CA GLY A 89 8.25 -15.29 -13.83
C GLY A 89 8.73 -15.93 -12.52
N ALA A 90 8.66 -15.21 -11.41
CA ALA A 90 8.90 -15.66 -10.07
C ALA A 90 7.57 -16.16 -9.50
N THR A 91 7.54 -17.43 -9.13
CA THR A 91 6.64 -18.00 -8.12
C THR A 91 6.89 -17.39 -6.73
N ALA A 92 7.17 -16.09 -6.63
CA ALA A 92 7.09 -15.35 -5.39
C ALA A 92 5.59 -15.13 -5.16
N GLY A 93 5.03 -15.95 -4.28
CA GLY A 93 3.64 -15.82 -3.84
C GLY A 93 3.30 -14.36 -3.55
N MET A 94 2.06 -14.00 -3.86
CA MET A 94 1.52 -12.65 -3.68
C MET A 94 2.07 -12.02 -2.39
N PRO A 95 2.67 -10.81 -2.46
CA PRO A 95 3.28 -10.18 -1.31
C PRO A 95 2.29 -10.19 -0.14
N PRO A 96 2.71 -10.55 1.08
CA PRO A 96 1.79 -10.58 2.21
C PRO A 96 1.07 -9.25 2.33
N TRP A 97 -0.26 -9.32 2.43
CA TRP A 97 -1.10 -8.14 2.42
C TRP A 97 -2.17 -8.25 3.49
N ARG A 98 -2.71 -7.09 3.87
CA ARG A 98 -3.77 -6.93 4.85
C ARG A 98 -4.73 -5.83 4.41
N ILE A 99 -6.03 -6.09 4.35
CA ILE A 99 -7.08 -5.10 4.13
C ILE A 99 -7.89 -4.95 5.42
N GLU A 100 -8.12 -3.71 5.84
CA GLU A 100 -8.91 -3.35 7.00
C GLU A 100 -10.10 -2.50 6.56
N VAL A 101 -11.30 -2.86 7.04
CA VAL A 101 -12.51 -2.07 6.85
C VAL A 101 -12.62 -1.08 8.00
N LEU A 102 -12.32 0.19 7.73
CA LEU A 102 -12.36 1.30 8.69
C LEU A 102 -13.78 1.88 8.83
N GLN A 103 -14.50 1.99 7.71
CA GLN A 103 -15.91 2.38 7.65
C GLN A 103 -16.65 1.44 6.68
N PRO A 104 -17.93 1.11 6.93
CA PRO A 104 -18.72 1.49 8.10
C PRO A 104 -18.28 0.77 9.38
N GLY A 105 -18.12 1.53 10.46
CA GLY A 105 -17.71 1.02 11.78
C GLY A 105 -18.89 0.53 12.62
N ALA A 106 -18.61 -0.22 13.69
CA ALA A 106 -19.64 -0.75 14.59
C ALA A 106 -20.58 0.36 15.14
N ALA A 107 -20.04 1.53 15.51
CA ALA A 107 -20.84 2.66 15.99
C ALA A 107 -21.84 3.17 14.94
N ALA A 108 -21.48 3.15 13.65
CA ALA A 108 -22.36 3.55 12.57
C ALA A 108 -23.53 2.57 12.40
N PHE A 109 -23.28 1.26 12.55
CA PHE A 109 -24.34 0.26 12.61
C PHE A 109 -25.22 0.42 13.85
N GLN A 110 -24.64 0.76 15.01
CA GLN A 110 -25.41 1.06 16.22
C GLN A 110 -26.39 2.20 16.02
N ALA A 111 -25.94 3.29 15.40
CA ALA A 111 -26.78 4.46 15.15
C ALA A 111 -27.79 4.25 14.02
N HIS A 112 -27.41 3.59 12.91
CA HIS A 112 -28.16 3.65 11.64
C HIS A 112 -28.71 2.32 11.12
N ALA A 113 -28.49 1.20 11.79
CA ALA A 113 -29.07 -0.07 11.35
C ALA A 113 -30.61 -0.02 11.40
N ARG A 114 -31.25 -0.55 10.34
CA ARG A 114 -32.70 -0.69 10.27
C ARG A 114 -33.12 -2.09 10.74
N PRO A 115 -33.98 -2.21 11.77
CA PRO A 115 -34.54 -3.49 12.17
C PRO A 115 -35.31 -4.14 11.02
N GLY A 116 -35.09 -5.44 10.80
CA GLY A 116 -35.84 -6.22 9.81
C GLY A 116 -35.51 -5.92 8.34
N LEU A 117 -34.50 -5.10 8.04
CA LEU A 117 -34.04 -4.87 6.67
C LEU A 117 -33.55 -6.19 6.05
N LYS A 118 -34.26 -6.66 5.03
CA LYS A 118 -33.91 -7.89 4.31
C LYS A 118 -32.83 -7.57 3.27
N VAL A 119 -31.68 -8.22 3.41
CA VAL A 119 -30.56 -8.10 2.47
C VAL A 119 -30.43 -9.43 1.71
N ALA A 120 -30.39 -9.37 0.38
CA ALA A 120 -30.26 -10.57 -0.44
C ALA A 120 -28.96 -11.32 -0.12
N GLY A 121 -29.03 -12.64 0.04
CA GLY A 121 -27.87 -13.48 0.33
C GLY A 121 -27.28 -13.34 1.74
N VAL A 122 -27.89 -12.54 2.62
CA VAL A 122 -27.43 -12.36 4.01
C VAL A 122 -28.61 -12.42 4.99
N SER A 123 -28.65 -13.46 5.81
CA SER A 123 -29.69 -13.65 6.83
C SER A 123 -29.21 -13.29 8.24
N GLY A 124 -30.08 -12.67 9.03
CA GLY A 124 -29.87 -12.50 10.48
C GLY A 124 -28.82 -11.47 10.90
N ARG A 125 -28.31 -10.66 9.97
CA ARG A 125 -27.37 -9.57 10.27
C ARG A 125 -28.07 -8.21 10.22
N ARG A 126 -27.57 -7.29 11.03
CA ARG A 126 -27.99 -5.89 10.99
C ARG A 126 -27.47 -5.25 9.71
N ALA A 127 -28.25 -4.36 9.12
CA ALA A 127 -27.87 -3.63 7.93
C ALA A 127 -28.37 -2.18 7.99
N VAL A 128 -27.66 -1.29 7.32
CA VAL A 128 -28.08 0.11 7.12
C VAL A 128 -28.70 0.21 5.73
N SER A 129 -29.80 0.97 5.60
CA SER A 129 -30.38 1.24 4.28
C SER A 129 -29.51 2.26 3.54
N ASN A 130 -29.26 1.96 2.27
CA ASN A 130 -28.53 2.82 1.35
C ASN A 130 -29.46 3.82 0.65
N ASP A 131 -30.77 3.67 0.81
CA ASP A 131 -31.78 4.46 0.10
C ASP A 131 -32.08 5.74 0.87
N TYR A 132 -32.42 6.82 0.16
CA TYR A 132 -32.92 8.06 0.77
C TYR A 132 -32.05 8.59 1.93
N GLN A 133 -30.72 8.55 1.75
CA GLN A 133 -29.79 8.92 2.83
C GLN A 133 -29.94 10.38 3.26
N ALA A 134 -30.24 11.27 2.31
CA ALA A 134 -30.47 12.69 2.59
C ALA A 134 -31.70 12.88 3.51
N GLU A 135 -32.78 12.16 3.24
CA GLU A 135 -34.01 12.20 4.02
C GLU A 135 -33.79 11.56 5.41
N GLN A 136 -33.06 10.45 5.48
CA GLN A 136 -32.67 9.84 6.76
C GLN A 136 -31.83 10.80 7.60
N HIS A 137 -30.91 11.55 6.98
CA HIS A 137 -30.10 12.54 7.66
C HIS A 137 -30.95 13.70 8.17
N ALA A 138 -31.84 14.25 7.32
CA ALA A 138 -32.74 15.34 7.68
C ALA A 138 -33.70 14.96 8.81
N ALA A 139 -34.26 13.73 8.78
CA ALA A 139 -35.22 13.26 9.77
C ALA A 139 -34.62 13.03 11.17
N ARG A 140 -33.32 12.68 11.26
CA ARG A 140 -32.62 12.46 12.53
C ARG A 140 -31.87 13.69 13.04
N GLY A 141 -31.65 14.68 12.17
CA GLY A 141 -30.75 15.80 12.43
C GLY A 141 -29.28 15.36 12.50
N ALA A 142 -28.36 16.32 12.46
CA ALA A 142 -26.96 16.06 12.78
C ALA A 142 -26.83 15.77 14.28
N MET A 143 -26.84 14.49 14.68
CA MET A 143 -26.50 14.12 16.05
C MET A 143 -25.07 14.57 16.33
N ALA A 144 -24.91 15.60 17.16
CA ALA A 144 -23.61 16.18 17.48
C ALA A 144 -22.68 15.10 18.07
N GLY A 145 -21.62 14.76 17.31
CA GLY A 145 -20.56 13.84 17.74
C GLY A 145 -20.70 12.36 17.34
N GLY A 146 -21.78 11.95 16.66
CA GLY A 146 -21.97 10.58 16.17
C GLY A 146 -21.63 10.39 14.68
N PRO A 147 -21.40 9.14 14.20
CA PRO A 147 -21.24 8.86 12.77
C PRO A 147 -22.52 9.22 12.02
N THR A 148 -22.38 9.83 10.84
CA THR A 148 -23.52 10.19 9.98
C THR A 148 -24.05 8.97 9.21
N ILE A 149 -25.25 9.10 8.61
CA ILE A 149 -25.77 8.07 7.70
C ILE A 149 -24.89 7.91 6.45
N PHE A 150 -24.19 8.97 6.05
CA PHE A 150 -23.20 8.94 4.98
C PHE A 150 -21.98 8.12 5.40
N ASP A 151 -21.43 8.35 6.59
CA ASP A 151 -20.34 7.52 7.13
C ASP A 151 -20.73 6.04 7.26
N ALA A 152 -22.01 5.76 7.56
CA ALA A 152 -22.56 4.42 7.61
C ALA A 152 -22.72 3.77 6.23
N ASN A 153 -22.75 4.57 5.16
CA ASN A 153 -22.85 4.14 3.76
C ASN A 153 -21.56 4.37 2.96
N THR A 154 -20.47 4.81 3.59
CA THR A 154 -19.14 4.89 2.97
C THR A 154 -18.30 3.66 3.34
N LEU A 155 -17.73 3.01 2.33
CA LEU A 155 -16.72 1.98 2.50
C LEU A 155 -15.32 2.60 2.50
N HIS A 156 -14.69 2.67 3.67
CA HIS A 156 -13.29 3.10 3.81
C HIS A 156 -12.41 1.87 4.08
N LEU A 157 -11.57 1.53 3.10
CA LEU A 157 -10.61 0.44 3.19
C LEU A 157 -9.20 0.97 3.39
N ARG A 158 -8.42 0.28 4.23
CA ARG A 158 -6.98 0.45 4.35
C ARG A 158 -6.28 -0.84 3.96
N LEU A 159 -5.44 -0.78 2.94
CA LEU A 159 -4.53 -1.84 2.54
C LEU A 159 -3.15 -1.59 3.14
N THR A 160 -2.55 -2.63 3.68
CA THR A 160 -1.12 -2.71 3.96
C THR A 160 -0.53 -3.89 3.19
N ALA A 161 0.34 -3.61 2.22
CA ALA A 161 1.00 -4.62 1.41
C ALA A 161 2.51 -4.60 1.67
N LEU A 162 3.13 -5.76 1.88
CA LEU A 162 4.57 -5.85 2.09
C LEU A 162 5.30 -5.87 0.75
N HIS A 163 6.11 -4.85 0.51
CA HIS A 163 6.95 -4.74 -0.66
C HIS A 163 8.37 -5.21 -0.36
N ARG A 164 8.95 -5.99 -1.27
CA ARG A 164 10.33 -6.46 -1.18
C ARG A 164 11.20 -5.63 -2.14
N PRO A 165 12.10 -4.77 -1.64
CA PRO A 165 13.04 -4.04 -2.50
C PRO A 165 13.91 -4.99 -3.33
N LEU A 166 14.28 -4.58 -4.53
CA LEU A 166 15.09 -5.36 -5.47
C LEU A 166 16.53 -5.47 -4.98
N ALA A 167 17.12 -4.37 -4.52
CA ALA A 167 18.53 -4.30 -4.17
C ALA A 167 18.79 -4.84 -2.76
N PRO A 168 19.83 -5.68 -2.57
CA PRO A 168 20.19 -6.24 -1.27
C PRO A 168 20.61 -5.16 -0.26
N ILE A 169 21.27 -4.09 -0.71
CA ILE A 169 21.67 -2.96 0.13
C ILE A 169 20.45 -2.27 0.74
N THR A 170 19.40 -2.00 -0.05
CA THR A 170 18.15 -1.42 0.45
C THR A 170 17.56 -2.29 1.56
N ARG A 171 17.50 -3.61 1.35
CA ARG A 171 17.00 -4.55 2.36
C ARG A 171 17.84 -4.55 3.63
N ALA A 172 19.17 -4.52 3.51
CA ALA A 172 20.07 -4.45 4.66
C ALA A 172 19.84 -3.18 5.50
N LEU A 173 19.67 -2.04 4.83
CA LEU A 173 19.37 -0.76 5.49
C LEU A 173 18.01 -0.79 6.20
N LEU A 174 16.96 -1.34 5.57
CA LEU A 174 15.65 -1.50 6.21
C LEU A 174 15.73 -2.34 7.49
N ARG A 175 16.51 -3.44 7.46
CA ARG A 175 16.71 -4.30 8.64
C ARG A 175 17.32 -3.55 9.81
N GLN A 176 18.27 -2.66 9.54
CA GLN A 176 18.93 -1.84 10.55
C GLN A 176 17.97 -0.81 11.18
N MET A 177 16.97 -0.35 10.43
CA MET A 177 15.97 0.62 10.91
C MET A 177 14.81 -0.03 11.68
N GLY A 178 14.55 -1.32 11.49
CA GLY A 178 13.44 -2.02 12.14
C GLY A 178 13.71 -2.34 13.61
N ARG A 179 12.63 -2.44 14.42
CA ARG A 179 12.69 -2.81 15.85
C ARG A 179 11.81 -4.03 16.15
N PRO A 180 12.23 -4.97 17.03
CA PRO A 180 11.57 -6.27 17.16
C PRO A 180 10.28 -6.18 17.98
N ALA A 181 10.29 -5.38 19.03
CA ALA A 181 9.09 -5.01 19.81
C ALA A 181 8.32 -3.83 19.18
N GLY A 182 8.49 -3.61 17.88
CA GLY A 182 7.95 -2.44 17.19
C GLY A 182 6.53 -2.59 16.65
N SER A 183 5.99 -1.50 16.13
CA SER A 183 4.74 -1.49 15.36
C SER A 183 4.79 -2.47 14.17
N CYS A 184 3.64 -2.79 13.57
CA CYS A 184 3.55 -3.63 12.36
C CYS A 184 4.58 -3.23 11.29
N ALA A 185 4.71 -1.92 11.02
CA ALA A 185 5.64 -1.39 10.05
C ALA A 185 7.11 -1.61 10.46
N GLN A 186 7.43 -1.42 11.75
CA GLN A 186 8.79 -1.65 12.27
C GLN A 186 9.21 -3.12 12.14
N ARG A 187 8.27 -4.06 12.34
CA ARG A 187 8.54 -5.50 12.14
C ARG A 187 8.69 -5.86 10.66
N ALA A 188 7.93 -5.25 9.76
CA ALA A 188 8.18 -5.37 8.32
C ALA A 188 9.60 -4.91 7.95
N LEU A 189 10.04 -3.75 8.46
CA LEU A 189 11.39 -3.22 8.22
C LEU A 189 12.48 -4.22 8.66
N GLN A 190 12.31 -4.87 9.82
CA GLN A 190 13.26 -5.89 10.31
C GLN A 190 13.41 -7.11 9.41
N SER A 191 12.40 -7.46 8.63
CA SER A 191 12.50 -8.51 7.63
C SER A 191 13.16 -8.04 6.33
N GLY A 192 13.48 -6.74 6.23
CA GLY A 192 13.96 -6.09 5.01
C GLY A 192 12.83 -5.79 4.01
N LEU A 193 11.59 -5.68 4.51
CA LEU A 193 10.39 -5.41 3.73
C LEU A 193 9.87 -4.01 4.07
N LEU A 194 9.21 -3.38 3.09
CA LEU A 194 8.63 -2.06 3.22
C LEU A 194 7.10 -2.18 3.19
N ALA A 195 6.43 -1.71 4.25
CA ALA A 195 4.97 -1.74 4.32
C ALA A 195 4.37 -0.59 3.50
N LEU A 196 3.72 -0.91 2.38
CA LEU A 196 2.96 0.04 1.57
C LEU A 196 1.57 0.20 2.16
N GLN A 197 1.25 1.41 2.64
CA GLN A 197 -0.09 1.74 3.08
C GLN A 197 -0.83 2.51 1.98
N LEU A 198 -2.04 2.03 1.67
CA LEU A 198 -2.97 2.62 0.72
C LEU A 198 -4.34 2.69 1.37
N GLU A 199 -5.04 3.79 1.19
CA GLU A 199 -6.41 3.97 1.67
C GLU A 199 -7.31 4.37 0.52
N LEU A 200 -8.53 3.85 0.55
CA LEU A 200 -9.54 4.13 -0.45
C LEU A 200 -10.90 4.27 0.23
N ARG A 201 -11.63 5.31 -0.16
CA ARG A 201 -12.99 5.59 0.27
C ARG A 201 -13.89 5.60 -0.95
N ILE A 202 -14.97 4.83 -0.91
CA ILE A 202 -16.01 4.85 -1.93
C ILE A 202 -17.38 4.74 -1.25
N GLU A 203 -18.42 5.25 -1.90
CA GLU A 203 -19.79 5.04 -1.45
C GLU A 203 -20.25 3.61 -1.72
N MET A 204 -20.98 3.04 -0.77
CA MET A 204 -21.65 1.76 -0.91
C MET A 204 -22.69 1.83 -2.04
N GLN A 205 -22.76 0.79 -2.86
CA GLN A 205 -23.76 0.60 -3.93
C GLN A 205 -24.83 -0.42 -3.52
N SER A 206 -24.90 -0.73 -2.23
CA SER A 206 -25.76 -1.74 -1.64
C SER A 206 -25.94 -1.43 -0.15
N HIS A 207 -26.89 -2.08 0.51
CA HIS A 207 -27.07 -1.95 1.96
C HIS A 207 -25.85 -2.53 2.70
N PRO A 208 -25.05 -1.72 3.42
CA PRO A 208 -23.94 -2.28 4.19
C PRO A 208 -24.48 -3.14 5.33
N VAL A 209 -23.82 -4.28 5.53
CA VAL A 209 -24.14 -5.26 6.57
C VAL A 209 -23.10 -5.18 7.69
N ASP A 210 -23.55 -5.39 8.93
CA ASP A 210 -22.68 -5.48 10.09
C ASP A 210 -21.91 -6.81 10.10
N TRP A 211 -20.64 -6.73 9.70
CA TRP A 211 -19.68 -7.83 9.76
C TRP A 211 -18.81 -7.83 11.03
N HIS A 212 -19.02 -6.89 11.95
CA HIS A 212 -18.36 -6.82 13.26
C HIS A 212 -19.02 -7.78 14.28
N ALA A 213 -20.29 -8.10 14.05
CA ALA A 213 -21.12 -8.99 14.87
C ALA A 213 -20.80 -10.50 14.69
N PRO A 214 -21.12 -11.36 15.69
CA PRO A 214 -20.43 -12.61 16.05
C PRO A 214 -20.29 -13.72 14.98
N PRO A 215 -19.42 -14.72 15.22
CA PRO A 215 -18.73 -15.02 16.48
C PRO A 215 -17.34 -14.36 16.54
N ALA A 216 -16.95 -13.46 17.44
CA ALA A 216 -17.51 -12.52 18.41
C ALA A 216 -16.38 -11.48 18.63
N ALA A 217 -16.71 -10.25 19.01
CA ALA A 217 -15.80 -9.29 19.64
C ALA A 217 -14.60 -8.77 18.81
N ARG A 218 -14.85 -8.08 17.69
CA ARG A 218 -13.96 -6.99 17.26
C ARG A 218 -14.75 -5.69 17.21
N GLN A 219 -14.51 -4.83 18.19
CA GLN A 219 -14.83 -3.39 18.09
C GLN A 219 -13.84 -2.67 17.15
N GLY A 220 -12.76 -3.36 16.76
CA GLY A 220 -11.79 -2.88 15.80
C GLY A 220 -12.20 -3.13 14.34
N PRO A 221 -11.45 -2.56 13.39
CA PRO A 221 -11.74 -2.72 11.97
C PRO A 221 -11.74 -4.19 11.57
N VAL A 222 -12.56 -4.56 10.60
CA VAL A 222 -12.58 -5.94 10.13
C VAL A 222 -11.38 -6.18 9.22
N VAL A 223 -10.53 -7.14 9.59
CA VAL A 223 -9.21 -7.37 8.99
C VAL A 223 -9.18 -8.65 8.16
N TYR A 224 -8.60 -8.57 6.97
CA TYR A 224 -8.39 -9.68 6.03
C TYR A 224 -6.97 -9.68 5.49
N GLY A 225 -6.47 -10.84 5.09
CA GLY A 225 -5.20 -10.93 4.38
C GLY A 225 -4.31 -12.05 4.91
N SER A 226 -3.21 -12.29 4.19
CA SER A 226 -2.21 -13.31 4.54
C SER A 226 -1.22 -12.82 5.59
N TRP A 227 -1.20 -11.52 5.89
CA TRP A 227 -0.30 -10.95 6.89
C TRP A 227 -1.04 -10.56 8.17
N ASN A 228 -0.69 -11.24 9.26
CA ASN A 228 -1.13 -10.93 10.60
C ASN A 228 0.06 -10.43 11.42
N CYS A 229 0.11 -9.12 11.67
CA CYS A 229 1.18 -8.57 12.50
C CYS A 229 1.27 -9.23 13.88
N ALA A 230 0.19 -9.73 14.48
CA ALA A 230 0.26 -10.33 15.81
C ALA A 230 0.88 -11.75 15.81
N ARG A 231 0.93 -12.43 14.66
CA ARG A 231 1.48 -13.80 14.51
C ARG A 231 2.73 -13.89 13.64
N ASP A 232 2.88 -13.01 12.65
CA ASP A 232 3.89 -13.13 11.60
C ASP A 232 5.09 -12.19 11.83
N GLY A 233 5.40 -11.89 13.09
CA GLY A 233 6.68 -11.31 13.52
C GLY A 233 7.45 -12.37 14.29
N PRO A 234 8.78 -12.44 14.07
CA PRO A 234 9.57 -13.66 13.83
C PRO A 234 9.08 -14.94 14.50
#